data_AF-A0A218X7Y0-F1
#
_entry.id   AF-A0A218X7Y0-F1
#
_cell.length_a   1.000
_cell.length_b   1.000
_cell.length_c   1.000
_cell.angle_alpha   90.00
_cell.angle_beta   90.00
_cell.angle_gamma   90.00
#
_symmetry.space_group_name_H-M   'P 1'
#
loop_
_entity.id
_entity.type
_entity.pdbx_description
1 polymer ?
#
loop_
_entity_poly.entity_id
_entity_poly.type
_entity_poly.pdbx_seq_one_letter_code
_entity_poly.pdbx_strand_id
1 'polypeptide(L)'
;MASSSSNKFHHARSNSLPSRPHPVVSQVEENLHSTRASGAASSTSSLTSNKLTGLQDLHESVEKPLSLALVQMGVTQQSHERWVDELLDGSLRLLDLCCTAKNSLLQTKEALQELQ
;
A
#
# COMPACT_ATOMS: atom_id res chain seq x y z
N MET A 1 -46.01 -3.18 45.47
CA MET A 1 -44.70 -2.50 45.38
C MET A 1 -43.89 -3.25 44.34
N ALA A 2 -43.63 -2.64 43.18
CA ALA A 2 -43.04 -3.31 42.03
C ALA A 2 -41.52 -3.41 42.20
N SER A 3 -41.00 -4.64 42.21
CA SER A 3 -39.56 -4.92 42.22
C SER A 3 -39.01 -4.74 40.81
N SER A 4 -38.24 -3.67 40.59
CA SER A 4 -37.50 -3.46 39.34
C SER A 4 -36.33 -4.42 39.26
N SER A 5 -36.43 -5.42 38.37
CA SER A 5 -35.33 -6.29 38.00
C SER A 5 -34.32 -5.50 37.15
N SER A 6 -33.15 -5.22 37.73
CA SER A 6 -32.02 -4.63 37.01
C SER A 6 -31.43 -5.65 36.03
N ASN A 7 -31.77 -5.50 34.76
CA ASN A 7 -31.30 -6.35 33.68
C ASN A 7 -29.83 -5.98 33.35
N LYS A 8 -28.88 -6.74 33.88
CA LYS A 8 -27.44 -6.55 33.59
C LYS A 8 -27.13 -7.12 32.21
N PHE A 9 -27.16 -6.27 31.20
CA PHE A 9 -26.65 -6.60 29.87
C PHE A 9 -25.12 -6.75 29.92
N HIS A 10 -24.63 -7.98 29.81
CA HIS A 10 -23.21 -8.25 29.63
C HIS A 10 -22.81 -7.87 28.21
N HIS A 11 -21.97 -6.83 28.07
CA HIS A 11 -21.40 -6.45 26.79
C HIS A 11 -20.26 -7.42 26.46
N ALA A 12 -20.55 -8.47 25.68
CA ALA A 12 -19.54 -9.37 25.14
C ALA A 12 -18.66 -8.60 24.15
N ARG A 13 -17.51 -8.11 24.62
CA ARG A 13 -16.49 -7.51 23.77
C ARG A 13 -15.63 -8.62 23.20
N SER A 14 -15.73 -8.85 21.89
CA SER A 14 -14.83 -9.76 21.18
C SER A 14 -13.40 -9.26 21.30
N ASN A 15 -12.53 -10.10 21.84
CA ASN A 15 -11.08 -9.90 21.84
C ASN A 15 -10.51 -10.52 20.56
N SER A 16 -10.17 -9.68 19.57
CA SER A 16 -9.37 -10.17 18.45
C SER A 16 -7.99 -10.56 18.96
N LEU A 17 -7.64 -11.84 18.81
CA LEU A 17 -6.27 -12.28 18.99
C LEU A 17 -5.42 -11.66 17.87
N PRO A 18 -4.12 -11.36 18.14
CA PRO A 18 -3.23 -10.89 17.09
C PRO A 18 -3.21 -11.90 15.94
N SER A 19 -3.32 -11.40 14.70
CA SER A 19 -3.24 -12.25 13.51
C SER A 19 -1.90 -12.98 13.50
N ARG A 20 -1.94 -14.31 13.36
CA ARG A 20 -0.72 -15.10 13.19
C ARG A 20 -0.04 -14.65 11.88
N PRO A 21 1.27 -14.34 11.90
CA PRO A 21 1.97 -13.97 10.67
C PRO A 21 1.85 -15.10 9.65
N HIS A 22 1.76 -14.71 8.37
CA HIS A 22 1.69 -15.66 7.27
C HIS A 22 2.95 -16.55 7.29
N PRO A 23 2.84 -17.87 7.00
CA PRO A 23 3.99 -18.79 7.06
C PRO A 23 5.22 -18.31 6.29
N VAL A 24 4.98 -17.62 5.17
CA VAL A 24 6.03 -17.02 4.33
C VAL A 24 6.78 -15.88 5.05
N VAL A 25 6.07 -15.06 5.83
CA VAL A 25 6.70 -13.98 6.62
C VAL A 25 7.55 -14.57 7.74
N SER A 26 7.06 -15.62 8.39
CA SER A 26 7.83 -16.35 9.42
C SER A 26 9.10 -16.98 8.84
N GLN A 27 9.05 -17.53 7.62
CA GLN A 27 10.24 -18.09 6.95
C GLN A 27 11.30 -17.03 6.64
N VAL A 28 10.88 -15.86 6.16
CA VAL A 28 11.80 -14.73 5.89
C VAL A 28 12.48 -14.27 7.18
N GLU A 29 11.72 -14.16 8.27
CA GLU A 29 12.24 -13.76 9.58
C GLU A 29 13.26 -14.77 10.12
N GLU A 30 12.97 -16.07 10.01
CA GLU A 30 13.89 -17.14 10.40
C GLU A 30 15.21 -17.10 9.61
N ASN A 31 15.13 -16.95 8.28
CA ASN A 31 16.31 -16.84 7.41
C ASN A 31 17.14 -15.59 7.73
N LEU A 32 16.49 -14.48 8.09
CA LEU A 32 17.16 -13.24 8.51
C LEU A 32 17.88 -13.42 9.87
N HIS A 33 17.25 -14.11 10.81
CA HIS A 33 17.88 -14.43 12.10
C HIS A 33 19.08 -15.36 11.93
N SER A 34 18.96 -16.39 11.09
CA SER A 34 20.03 -17.37 10.81
C SER A 34 21.25 -16.73 10.14
N THR A 35 21.03 -15.88 9.13
CA THR A 35 22.10 -15.15 8.44
C THR A 35 22.86 -14.20 9.37
N ARG A 36 22.16 -13.54 10.30
CA ARG A 36 22.77 -12.66 11.30
C ARG A 36 23.56 -13.44 12.36
N ALA A 37 23.08 -14.61 12.78
CA ALA A 37 23.70 -15.45 13.80
C ALA A 37 25.00 -16.15 13.35
N SER A 38 25.18 -16.36 12.04
CA SER A 38 26.32 -17.07 11.46
C SER A 38 27.69 -16.39 11.66
N GLY A 39 27.79 -15.25 12.34
CA GLY A 39 29.03 -14.51 12.57
C GLY A 39 29.93 -15.00 13.71
N ALA A 40 29.53 -15.97 14.53
CA ALA A 40 30.13 -16.17 15.86
C ALA A 40 31.16 -17.32 16.01
N ALA A 41 31.25 -18.32 15.11
CA ALA A 41 32.14 -19.47 15.35
C ALA A 41 32.46 -20.30 14.09
N SER A 42 33.43 -19.89 13.25
CA SER A 42 34.12 -20.83 12.32
C SER A 42 35.26 -20.19 11.54
N SER A 43 36.17 -21.03 11.04
CA SER A 43 37.26 -20.69 10.12
C SER A 43 36.80 -19.81 8.94
N THR A 44 37.68 -18.91 8.47
CA THR A 44 37.37 -17.84 7.50
C THR A 44 36.73 -18.31 6.19
N SER A 45 37.02 -19.52 5.71
CA SER A 45 36.48 -20.07 4.46
C SER A 45 35.10 -20.74 4.60
N SER A 46 34.82 -21.41 5.73
CA SER A 46 33.48 -21.97 5.99
C SER A 46 32.48 -20.88 6.37
N LEU A 47 32.94 -19.81 7.02
CA LEU A 47 32.15 -18.63 7.37
C LEU A 47 31.58 -17.91 6.13
N THR A 48 32.38 -17.75 5.08
CA THR A 48 31.96 -17.06 3.85
C THR A 48 30.96 -17.89 3.06
N SER A 49 31.17 -19.21 2.94
CA SER A 49 30.23 -20.12 2.28
C SER A 49 28.87 -20.13 2.97
N ASN A 50 28.84 -20.27 4.30
CA ASN A 50 27.59 -20.32 5.06
C ASN A 50 26.81 -19.00 4.99
N LYS A 51 27.53 -17.86 4.98
CA LYS A 51 26.92 -16.54 4.79
C LYS A 51 26.30 -16.37 3.39
N LEU A 52 26.98 -16.87 2.36
CA LEU A 52 26.47 -16.83 0.98
C LEU A 52 25.22 -17.70 0.82
N THR A 53 25.24 -18.92 1.38
CA THR A 53 24.06 -19.81 1.38
C THR A 53 22.89 -19.19 2.12
N GLY A 54 23.09 -18.66 3.33
CA GLY A 54 21.99 -18.00 4.05
C GLY A 54 21.45 -16.76 3.33
N LEU A 55 22.29 -16.02 2.59
CA LEU A 55 21.85 -14.89 1.78
C LEU A 55 21.00 -15.36 0.59
N GLN A 56 21.38 -16.47 -0.04
CA GLN A 56 20.61 -17.10 -1.11
C GLN A 56 19.24 -17.58 -0.60
N ASP A 57 19.20 -18.24 0.56
CA ASP A 57 17.96 -18.72 1.18
C ASP A 57 17.04 -17.55 1.57
N LEU A 58 17.61 -16.45 2.06
CA LEU A 58 16.86 -15.22 2.34
C LEU A 58 16.28 -14.64 1.06
N HIS A 59 17.08 -14.53 -0.01
CA HIS A 59 16.62 -14.05 -1.31
C HIS A 59 15.44 -14.86 -1.83
N GLU A 60 15.55 -16.20 -1.87
CA GLU A 60 14.47 -17.08 -2.33
C GLU A 60 13.21 -16.97 -1.45
N SER A 61 13.39 -16.79 -0.14
CA SER A 61 12.27 -16.61 0.80
C SER A 61 11.51 -15.29 0.62
N VAL A 62 12.15 -14.24 0.08
CA VAL A 62 11.55 -12.93 -0.21
C VAL A 62 10.93 -12.87 -1.61
N GLU A 63 11.48 -13.62 -2.57
CA GLU A 63 10.93 -13.72 -3.93
C GLU A 63 9.56 -14.43 -3.95
N LYS A 64 9.38 -15.47 -3.13
CA LYS A 64 8.10 -16.19 -2.96
C LYS A 64 6.92 -15.28 -2.57
N PRO A 65 7.01 -14.39 -1.57
CA PRO A 65 5.92 -13.47 -1.26
C PRO A 65 5.76 -12.34 -2.28
N LEU A 66 6.84 -11.87 -2.94
CA LEU A 66 6.75 -10.86 -4.00
C LEU A 66 6.04 -11.39 -5.26
N SER A 67 6.16 -12.69 -5.53
CA SER A 67 5.42 -13.37 -6.59
C SER A 67 3.96 -13.69 -6.24
N LEU A 68 3.52 -13.49 -4.98
CA LEU A 68 2.10 -13.63 -4.64
C LEU A 68 1.29 -12.54 -5.34
N ALA A 69 0.25 -12.97 -6.05
CA ALA A 69 -0.68 -12.11 -6.78
C ALA A 69 -1.23 -10.96 -5.92
N LEU A 70 -1.33 -11.14 -4.60
CA LEU A 70 -1.84 -10.14 -3.67
C LEU A 70 -0.90 -8.92 -3.50
N VAL A 71 0.42 -9.15 -3.52
CA VAL A 71 1.41 -8.06 -3.49
C VAL A 71 1.47 -7.36 -4.85
N GLN A 72 1.42 -8.13 -5.94
CA GLN A 72 1.35 -7.55 -7.28
C GLN A 72 0.07 -6.72 -7.47
N MET A 73 -1.07 -7.21 -6.97
CA MET A 73 -2.33 -6.47 -7.00
C MET A 73 -2.25 -5.16 -6.23
N GLY A 74 -1.62 -5.13 -5.05
CA GLY A 74 -1.42 -3.89 -4.30
C GLY A 74 -0.56 -2.87 -5.05
N VAL A 75 0.51 -3.33 -5.70
CA VAL A 75 1.40 -2.48 -6.52
C VAL A 75 0.67 -1.98 -7.77
N THR A 76 -0.09 -2.82 -8.46
CA THR A 76 -0.86 -2.41 -9.65
C THR A 76 -2.01 -1.47 -9.28
N GLN A 77 -2.68 -1.69 -8.14
CA GLN A 77 -3.74 -0.82 -7.64
C GLN A 77 -3.22 0.60 -7.41
N GLN A 78 -2.07 0.73 -6.74
CA GLN A 78 -1.44 2.03 -6.49
C GLN A 78 -1.02 2.72 -7.80
N SER A 79 -0.53 1.95 -8.78
CA SER A 79 -0.18 2.51 -10.09
C SER A 79 -1.41 2.97 -10.88
N HIS A 80 -2.54 2.26 -10.73
CA HIS A 80 -3.79 2.58 -11.39
C HIS A 80 -4.41 3.86 -10.81
N GLU A 81 -4.40 4.03 -9.48
CA GLU A 81 -4.86 5.25 -8.82
C GLU A 81 -4.10 6.49 -9.32
N ARG A 82 -2.76 6.41 -9.39
CA ARG A 82 -1.95 7.51 -9.94
C ARG A 82 -2.32 7.85 -11.38
N TRP A 83 -2.51 6.84 -12.22
CA TRP A 83 -2.87 7.05 -13.63
C TRP A 83 -4.25 7.71 -13.78
N VAL A 84 -5.21 7.32 -12.93
CA VAL A 84 -6.54 7.92 -12.90
C VAL A 84 -6.47 9.37 -12.42
N ASP A 85 -5.67 9.67 -11.40
CA ASP A 85 -5.48 11.03 -10.89
C ASP A 85 -4.86 11.95 -11.95
N GLU A 86 -3.81 11.49 -12.65
CA GLU A 86 -3.17 12.25 -13.74
C GLU A 86 -4.15 12.52 -14.90
N LEU A 87 -4.96 11.52 -15.27
CA LEU A 87 -5.98 11.67 -16.32
C LEU A 87 -7.09 12.67 -15.91
N LEU A 88 -7.51 12.63 -14.64
CA LEU A 88 -8.52 13.53 -14.10
C LEU A 88 -7.99 14.97 -14.04
N ASP A 89 -6.76 15.18 -13.59
CA ASP A 89 -6.10 16.50 -13.60
C ASP A 89 -6.02 17.07 -15.03
N GLY A 90 -5.59 16.26 -16.00
CA GLY A 90 -5.56 16.66 -17.41
C GLY A 90 -6.94 17.07 -17.94
N SER A 91 -7.98 16.31 -17.57
CA SER A 91 -9.36 16.60 -17.96
C SER A 91 -9.88 17.91 -17.35
N LEU A 92 -9.57 18.18 -16.08
CA LEU A 92 -9.95 19.43 -15.40
C LEU A 92 -9.27 20.64 -16.03
N ARG A 93 -7.97 20.55 -16.33
CA ARG A 93 -7.22 21.63 -17.00
C ARG A 93 -7.79 21.96 -18.38
N LEU A 94 -8.24 20.94 -19.12
CA LEU A 94 -8.91 21.16 -20.41
C LEU A 94 -10.27 21.86 -20.23
N LEU A 95 -11.04 21.47 -19.22
CA LEU A 95 -12.30 22.12 -18.90
C LEU A 95 -12.10 23.59 -18.51
N ASP A 96 -11.09 23.90 -17.70
CA ASP A 96 -10.74 25.28 -17.32
C ASP A 96 -10.35 26.13 -18.53
N LEU A 97 -9.57 25.57 -19.46
CA LEU A 97 -9.22 26.24 -20.71
C LEU A 97 -10.47 26.53 -21.55
N CYS A 98 -11.38 25.56 -21.69
CA CYS A 98 -12.64 25.73 -22.41
C CYS A 98 -13.53 26.80 -21.75
N CYS A 99 -13.63 26.80 -20.41
CA CYS A 99 -14.35 27.82 -19.66
C CYS A 99 -13.74 29.21 -19.90
N THR A 100 -12.42 29.32 -19.87
CA THR A 100 -11.69 30.56 -20.15
C THR A 100 -11.98 31.06 -21.57
N ALA A 101 -11.86 30.18 -22.57
CA ALA A 101 -12.14 30.53 -23.97
C ALA A 101 -13.58 31.00 -24.18
N LYS A 102 -14.55 30.33 -23.55
CA LYS A 102 -15.96 30.73 -23.57
C LYS A 102 -16.15 32.12 -22.95
N ASN A 103 -15.54 32.40 -21.80
CA ASN A 103 -15.65 33.69 -21.13
C ASN A 103 -15.05 34.82 -21.98
N SER A 104 -13.88 34.61 -22.59
CA SER A 104 -13.26 35.59 -23.50
C SER A 104 -14.14 35.87 -24.73
N LEU A 105 -14.78 34.85 -25.28
CA LEU A 105 -15.72 35.02 -26.40
C LEU A 105 -16.96 35.82 -25.99
N LEU A 106 -17.51 35.56 -24.80
CA LEU A 106 -18.64 36.32 -24.25
C LEU A 106 -18.28 37.80 -24.04
N GLN A 107 -17.12 38.08 -23.44
CA GLN A 107 -16.62 39.44 -23.26
C GLN A 107 -16.46 40.18 -24.59
N THR A 108 -15.93 39.49 -25.61
CA THR A 108 -15.77 40.08 -26.95
C THR A 108 -17.13 40.40 -27.58
N LYS A 109 -18.12 39.53 -27.41
CA LYS A 109 -19.48 39.75 -27.88
C LYS A 109 -20.12 40.96 -27.20
N GLU A 110 -19.99 41.07 -25.88
CA GLU A 110 -20.53 42.20 -25.10
C GLU A 110 -19.90 43.53 -25.53
N ALA A 111 -18.57 43.57 -25.68
CA ALA A 111 -17.86 44.76 -26.17
C ALA A 111 -18.32 45.21 -27.57
N LEU A 112 -18.63 44.27 -28.46
CA LEU A 112 -19.16 44.60 -29.79
C LEU A 112 -20.58 45.19 -29.72
N GLN A 113 -21.42 44.71 -28.80
CA GLN A 113 -22.78 45.22 -28.60
C GLN A 113 -22.79 46.64 -28.02
N GLU A 114 -21.82 46.99 -27.16
CA GLU A 114 -21.69 48.36 -26.62
C GLU A 114 -21.24 49.39 -27.67
N LEU A 115 -20.64 48.95 -28.78
CA LEU A 115 -20.16 49.81 -29.87
C LEU A 115 -21.21 50.08 -30.96
N GLN A 116 -22.40 49.46 -30.89
CA GLN A 116 -23.53 49.71 -31.80
C GLN A 116 -24.47 50.80 -31.28
#